data_AF-A0A1V6IBQ6-F1
#
_entry.id   AF-A0A1V6IBQ6-F1
#
_cell.length_a   1.000
_cell.length_b   1.000
_cell.length_c   1.000
_cell.angle_alpha   90.00
_cell.angle_beta   90.00
_cell.angle_gamma   90.00
#
_symmetry.space_group_name_H-M   'P 1'
#
loop_
_entity.id
_entity.type
_entity.pdbx_description
1 polymer ?
#
loop_
_entity_poly.entity_id
_entity_poly.type
_entity_poly.pdbx_seq_one_letter_code
_entity_poly.pdbx_strand_id
1 'polypeptide(L)'
;MVRLMGIVEPQRQIMRNICPDFREMEPHGVENYCCGGGSGFAIMQSMNFPDWRSAVSGRLKLKQILEVFQSVISPETKKYVCAPCSNCKGQIRDLFAYYNVFERCNIFYGGLVELIVNAMVDIKKPFIEWEWH
;
A
#
# COMPACT_ATOMS: atom_id res chain seq x y z
N MET A 1 12.08 -5.46 0.42
CA MET A 1 12.53 -4.06 0.50
C MET A 1 13.15 -3.80 1.86
N VAL A 2 12.43 -3.35 2.89
CA VAL A 2 13.05 -3.05 4.20
C VAL A 2 13.61 -4.30 4.91
N ARG A 3 12.78 -5.27 5.27
CA ARG A 3 13.21 -6.45 6.04
C ARG A 3 14.22 -7.34 5.32
N LEU A 4 14.13 -7.43 3.99
CA LEU A 4 15.01 -8.28 3.18
C LEU A 4 16.32 -7.60 2.79
N MET A 5 16.29 -6.30 2.46
CA MET A 5 17.41 -5.60 1.80
C MET A 5 17.93 -4.41 2.62
N GLY A 6 17.32 -4.06 3.76
CA GLY A 6 17.73 -2.93 4.58
C GLY A 6 17.45 -1.55 3.98
N ILE A 7 16.70 -1.46 2.88
CA ILE A 7 16.42 -0.17 2.21
C ILE A 7 15.29 0.54 2.93
N VAL A 8 15.64 1.39 3.91
CA VAL A 8 14.70 2.13 4.77
C VAL A 8 14.52 3.58 4.28
N GLU A 9 15.55 4.40 4.34
CA GLU A 9 15.44 5.85 4.13
C GLU A 9 15.31 6.30 2.67
N PRO A 10 15.97 5.69 1.66
CA PRO A 10 15.92 6.20 0.29
C PRO A 10 14.49 6.32 -0.29
N GLN A 11 13.62 5.37 0.02
CA GLN A 11 12.22 5.40 -0.43
C GLN A 11 11.44 6.55 0.23
N ARG A 12 11.73 6.87 1.51
CA ARG A 12 11.09 7.96 2.25
C ARG A 12 11.53 9.32 1.73
N GLN A 13 12.80 9.46 1.41
CA GLN A 13 13.33 10.68 0.79
C GLN A 13 12.59 10.99 -0.51
N ILE A 14 12.35 9.98 -1.35
CA ILE A 14 11.55 10.16 -2.57
C ILE A 14 10.12 10.60 -2.21
N MET A 15 9.45 9.89 -1.30
CA MET A 15 8.08 10.21 -0.88
C MET A 15 7.93 11.63 -0.34
N ARG A 16 8.87 12.11 0.50
CA ARG A 16 8.85 13.49 1.03
C ARG A 16 9.04 14.55 -0.05
N ASN A 17 9.71 14.23 -1.15
CA ASN A 17 9.90 15.16 -2.27
C ASN A 17 8.70 15.20 -3.22
N ILE A 18 8.00 14.08 -3.43
CA ILE A 18 6.94 13.97 -4.45
C ILE A 18 5.52 14.03 -3.86
N CYS A 19 5.34 13.82 -2.56
CA CYS A 19 4.04 13.80 -1.91
C CYS A 19 3.90 14.95 -0.90
N PRO A 20 2.89 15.84 -1.05
CA PRO A 20 2.72 17.00 -0.16
C PRO A 20 2.23 16.63 1.24
N ASP A 21 1.42 15.58 1.40
CA ASP A 21 0.94 15.06 2.69
C ASP A 21 1.38 13.60 2.86
N PHE A 22 2.70 13.39 2.99
CA PHE A 22 3.24 12.07 3.28
C PHE A 22 3.05 11.70 4.76
N ARG A 23 2.40 10.56 5.00
CA ARG A 23 2.17 10.02 6.34
C ARG A 23 2.85 8.67 6.48
N GLU A 24 3.56 8.48 7.59
CA GLU A 24 4.14 7.18 7.93
C GLU A 24 3.16 6.30 8.70
N MET A 25 3.28 4.99 8.51
CA MET A 25 2.60 3.98 9.30
C MET A 25 3.28 3.82 10.66
N GLU A 26 2.55 3.53 11.73
CA GLU A 26 3.14 3.22 13.04
C GLU A 26 2.89 1.76 13.42
N PRO A 27 3.91 0.93 13.73
CA PRO A 27 5.34 1.18 13.59
C PRO A 27 5.84 1.31 12.15
N HIS A 28 6.89 2.10 11.93
CA HIS A 28 7.53 2.31 10.63
C HIS A 28 8.93 1.67 10.56
N GLY A 29 9.67 1.95 9.47
CA GLY A 29 11.04 1.51 9.30
C GLY A 29 11.21 -0.01 9.34
N VAL A 30 12.18 -0.46 10.12
CA VAL A 30 12.52 -1.89 10.31
C VAL A 30 11.45 -2.64 11.11
N GLU A 31 10.70 -1.94 11.95
CA GLU A 31 9.63 -2.49 12.79
C GLU A 31 8.29 -2.57 12.06
N ASN A 32 8.21 -1.99 10.86
CA ASN A 32 7.00 -2.02 10.04
C ASN A 32 6.50 -3.46 9.82
N TYR A 33 5.19 -3.67 9.97
CA TYR A 33 4.60 -4.99 9.82
C TYR A 33 4.79 -5.55 8.41
N CYS A 34 4.90 -6.88 8.31
CA CYS A 34 4.86 -7.56 7.01
C CYS A 34 3.47 -7.37 6.37
N CYS A 35 3.39 -7.34 5.03
CA CYS A 35 2.10 -7.35 4.34
C CYS A 35 1.39 -8.71 4.41
N GLY A 36 2.14 -9.78 4.68
CA GLY A 36 1.66 -11.16 4.67
C GLY A 36 1.85 -11.92 3.35
N GLY A 37 2.33 -11.25 2.30
CA GLY A 37 2.54 -11.83 0.96
C GLY A 37 3.94 -12.35 0.66
N GLY A 38 4.86 -12.35 1.64
CA GLY A 38 6.22 -12.87 1.47
C GLY A 38 6.26 -14.38 1.19
N SER A 39 7.43 -14.93 0.88
CA SER A 39 7.66 -16.38 0.71
C SER A 39 6.70 -17.10 -0.26
N GLY A 40 6.17 -16.39 -1.26
CA GLY A 40 5.23 -16.93 -2.25
C GLY A 40 3.75 -16.83 -1.87
N PHE A 41 3.41 -16.37 -0.67
CA PHE A 41 2.01 -16.26 -0.23
C PHE A 41 1.19 -15.28 -1.07
N ALA A 42 1.80 -14.22 -1.63
CA ALA A 42 1.08 -13.27 -2.50
C ALA A 42 0.50 -13.90 -3.79
N ILE A 43 1.06 -15.02 -4.26
CA ILE A 43 0.63 -15.70 -5.49
C ILE A 43 -0.03 -17.06 -5.22
N MET A 44 -0.14 -17.46 -3.96
CA MET A 44 -0.75 -18.73 -3.58
C MET A 44 -2.28 -18.58 -3.51
N GLN A 45 -2.95 -19.06 -4.55
CA GLN A 45 -4.41 -18.94 -4.73
C GLN A 45 -5.17 -20.25 -4.51
N SER A 46 -4.48 -21.34 -4.17
CA SER A 46 -5.09 -22.64 -3.94
C SER A 46 -5.76 -22.72 -2.57
N MET A 47 -6.81 -23.55 -2.46
CA MET A 47 -7.51 -23.82 -1.20
C MET A 47 -7.99 -22.53 -0.51
N ASN A 48 -7.92 -22.47 0.81
CA ASN A 48 -8.31 -21.32 1.63
C ASN A 48 -7.14 -20.36 1.92
N PHE A 49 -6.01 -20.48 1.20
CA PHE A 49 -4.86 -19.60 1.42
C PHE A 49 -5.19 -18.11 1.21
N PRO A 50 -5.97 -17.70 0.19
CA PRO A 50 -6.38 -16.31 0.05
C PRO A 50 -7.12 -15.77 1.27
N ASP A 51 -8.10 -16.52 1.77
CA ASP A 51 -8.89 -16.13 2.95
C ASP A 51 -8.01 -16.06 4.19
N TRP A 52 -7.19 -17.08 4.44
CA TRP A 52 -6.27 -17.11 5.58
C TRP A 52 -5.28 -15.94 5.52
N ARG A 53 -4.72 -15.68 4.34
CA ARG A 53 -3.76 -14.59 4.11
C ARG A 53 -4.40 -13.23 4.39
N SER A 54 -5.64 -12.99 3.95
CA SER A 54 -6.34 -11.73 4.20
C SER A 54 -6.79 -11.59 5.65
N ALA A 55 -7.44 -12.63 6.21
CA ALA A 55 -8.06 -12.58 7.53
C ALA A 55 -7.07 -12.72 8.70
N VAL A 56 -5.93 -13.37 8.49
CA VAL A 56 -4.93 -13.64 9.53
C VAL A 56 -3.66 -12.83 9.28
N SER A 57 -2.94 -13.13 8.19
CA SER A 57 -1.60 -12.60 7.95
C SER A 57 -1.61 -11.09 7.62
N GLY A 58 -2.52 -10.65 6.76
CA GLY A 58 -2.65 -9.27 6.29
C GLY A 58 -3.44 -8.37 7.25
N ARG A 59 -4.17 -8.93 8.21
CA ARG A 59 -5.08 -8.18 9.09
C ARG A 59 -4.39 -7.06 9.87
N LEU A 60 -3.21 -7.33 10.45
CA LEU A 60 -2.45 -6.30 11.17
C LEU A 60 -1.93 -5.21 10.24
N LYS A 61 -1.52 -5.56 9.02
CA LYS A 61 -1.13 -4.56 8.01
C LYS A 61 -2.32 -3.69 7.62
N LEU A 62 -3.50 -4.26 7.43
CA LEU A 62 -4.70 -3.48 7.13
C LEU A 62 -5.04 -2.51 8.25
N LYS A 63 -5.04 -2.99 9.50
CA LYS A 63 -5.26 -2.14 10.68
C LYS A 63 -4.30 -0.95 10.66
N GLN A 64 -3.01 -1.22 10.49
CA GLN A 64 -1.98 -0.20 10.44
C GLN A 64 -2.21 0.83 9.31
N ILE A 65 -2.64 0.39 8.13
CA ILE A 65 -3.00 1.29 7.02
C ILE A 65 -4.19 2.19 7.40
N LEU A 66 -5.25 1.61 7.98
CA LEU A 66 -6.45 2.35 8.34
C LEU A 66 -6.18 3.37 9.44
N GLU A 67 -5.34 3.04 10.42
CA GLU A 67 -4.95 3.95 11.51
C GLU A 67 -4.29 5.24 11.00
N VAL A 68 -3.47 5.17 9.94
CA VAL A 68 -2.84 6.36 9.33
C VAL A 68 -3.87 7.36 8.78
N PHE A 69 -4.99 6.85 8.28
CA PHE A 69 -6.02 7.66 7.64
C PHE A 69 -7.23 7.90 8.52
N GLN A 70 -7.19 7.50 9.79
CA GLN A 70 -8.35 7.55 10.68
C GLN A 70 -8.97 8.95 10.78
N SER A 71 -8.15 10.01 10.75
CA SER A 71 -8.62 11.41 10.80
C SER A 71 -9.36 11.87 9.54
N VAL A 72 -9.16 11.19 8.42
CA VAL A 72 -9.72 11.56 7.09
C VAL A 72 -10.44 10.37 6.44
N ILE A 73 -10.88 9.38 7.22
CA ILE A 73 -11.31 8.06 6.71
C ILE A 73 -12.48 8.11 5.72
N SER A 74 -13.26 9.20 5.72
CA SER A 74 -14.36 9.46 4.78
C SER A 74 -13.95 9.19 3.32
N PRO A 75 -14.79 8.51 2.51
CA PRO A 75 -14.51 8.22 1.11
C PRO A 75 -14.43 9.47 0.21
N GLU A 76 -14.82 10.64 0.71
CA GLU A 76 -14.68 11.91 -0.01
C GLU A 76 -13.21 12.30 -0.27
N THR A 77 -12.32 11.89 0.64
CA THR A 77 -10.88 12.16 0.51
C THR A 77 -10.19 10.97 -0.15
N LYS A 78 -9.58 11.21 -1.31
CA LYS A 78 -8.73 10.23 -2.00
C LYS A 78 -7.43 10.01 -1.23
N LYS A 79 -7.10 8.75 -0.92
CA LYS A 79 -5.90 8.39 -0.15
C LYS A 79 -5.10 7.36 -0.93
N TYR A 80 -3.78 7.41 -0.81
CA TYR A 80 -2.90 6.52 -1.55
C TYR A 80 -1.94 5.78 -0.60
N VAL A 81 -1.88 4.46 -0.74
CA VAL A 81 -0.90 3.61 -0.05
C VAL A 81 0.21 3.21 -1.02
N CYS A 82 1.42 3.69 -0.75
CA CYS A 82 2.62 3.32 -1.50
C CYS A 82 3.17 1.96 -1.02
N ALA A 83 3.24 1.01 -1.95
CA ALA A 83 3.76 -0.34 -1.78
C ALA A 83 4.97 -0.57 -2.70
N PRO A 84 6.20 -0.24 -2.26
CA PRO A 84 7.39 -0.23 -3.12
C PRO A 84 7.92 -1.63 -3.50
N CYS A 85 7.23 -2.70 -3.10
CA CYS A 85 7.59 -4.09 -3.38
C CYS A 85 6.43 -4.75 -4.13
N SER A 86 6.73 -5.43 -5.24
CA SER A 86 5.73 -6.12 -6.07
C SER A 86 4.83 -7.07 -5.26
N ASN A 87 5.42 -7.91 -4.38
CA ASN A 87 4.66 -8.80 -3.52
C ASN A 87 3.78 -8.04 -2.51
N CYS A 88 4.24 -6.90 -2.00
CA CYS A 88 3.43 -6.07 -1.11
C CYS A 88 2.27 -5.42 -1.87
N LYS A 89 2.52 -4.93 -3.09
CA LYS A 89 1.49 -4.34 -3.95
C LYS A 89 0.39 -5.37 -4.26
N GLY A 90 0.77 -6.58 -4.69
CA GLY A 90 -0.19 -7.66 -4.96
C GLY A 90 -0.97 -8.09 -3.71
N GLN A 91 -0.28 -8.22 -2.57
CA GLN A 91 -0.94 -8.53 -1.30
C GLN A 91 -1.93 -7.45 -0.86
N ILE A 92 -1.56 -6.18 -0.97
CA ILE A 92 -2.42 -5.07 -0.55
C ILE A 92 -3.63 -4.95 -1.47
N ARG A 93 -3.48 -5.17 -2.78
CA ARG A 93 -4.61 -5.27 -3.71
C ARG A 93 -5.64 -6.27 -3.22
N ASP A 94 -5.22 -7.52 -3.01
CA ASP A 94 -6.13 -8.60 -2.64
C ASP A 94 -6.76 -8.34 -1.26
N LEU A 95 -5.98 -7.78 -0.33
CA LEU A 95 -6.44 -7.40 0.99
C LEU A 95 -7.49 -6.27 0.94
N PHE A 96 -7.29 -5.28 0.08
CA PHE A 96 -8.23 -4.18 -0.11
C PHE A 96 -9.51 -4.65 -0.80
N ALA A 97 -9.41 -5.55 -1.79
CA ALA A 97 -10.55 -6.20 -2.41
C ALA A 97 -11.36 -7.01 -1.38
N TYR A 98 -10.68 -7.81 -0.56
CA TYR A 98 -11.34 -8.65 0.45
C TYR A 98 -12.19 -7.86 1.45
N TYR A 99 -11.76 -6.65 1.80
CA TYR A 99 -12.44 -5.79 2.78
C TYR A 99 -13.21 -4.59 2.16
N ASN A 100 -13.29 -4.53 0.83
CA ASN A 100 -13.87 -3.42 0.06
C ASN A 100 -13.33 -2.04 0.50
N VAL A 101 -12.02 -1.94 0.72
CA VAL A 101 -11.38 -0.75 1.29
C VAL A 101 -11.53 0.47 0.39
N PHE A 102 -11.42 0.29 -0.93
CA PHE A 102 -11.56 1.37 -1.89
C PHE A 102 -12.97 1.96 -1.88
N GLU A 103 -14.01 1.12 -1.96
CA GLU A 103 -15.41 1.58 -1.94
C GLU A 103 -15.78 2.25 -0.62
N ARG A 104 -15.27 1.74 0.50
CA ARG A 104 -15.65 2.20 1.85
C ARG A 104 -14.89 3.45 2.30
N CYS A 105 -13.61 3.56 1.94
CA CYS A 105 -12.70 4.56 2.51
C CYS A 105 -11.95 5.38 1.44
N ASN A 106 -12.11 5.06 0.15
CA ASN A 106 -11.38 5.67 -0.98
C ASN A 106 -9.86 5.65 -0.78
N ILE A 107 -9.35 4.52 -0.27
CA ILE A 107 -7.92 4.25 -0.16
C ILE A 107 -7.52 3.41 -1.36
N PHE A 108 -6.73 4.02 -2.24
CA PHE A 108 -6.09 3.37 -3.37
C PHE A 108 -4.71 2.86 -2.98
N TYR A 109 -4.16 1.94 -3.76
CA TYR A 109 -2.84 1.37 -3.56
C TYR A 109 -2.03 1.46 -4.86
N GLY A 110 -0.71 1.52 -4.75
CA GLY A 110 0.17 1.35 -5.90
C GLY A 110 1.62 1.39 -5.50
N GLY A 111 2.53 1.31 -6.46
CA GLY A 111 3.96 1.29 -6.19
C GLY A 111 4.59 2.68 -6.14
N LEU A 112 5.85 2.70 -5.71
CA LEU A 112 6.65 3.92 -5.71
C LEU A 112 6.92 4.43 -7.14
N VAL A 113 7.05 3.52 -8.10
CA VAL A 113 7.33 3.86 -9.50
C VAL A 113 6.17 4.64 -10.11
N GLU A 114 4.94 4.24 -9.84
CA GLU A 114 3.73 4.92 -10.32
C GLU A 114 3.61 6.33 -9.75
N LEU A 115 3.96 6.53 -8.47
CA LEU A 115 4.03 7.87 -7.87
C LEU A 115 5.12 8.73 -8.51
N ILE A 116 6.30 8.16 -8.76
CA ILE A 116 7.40 8.89 -9.42
C ILE A 116 6.97 9.34 -10.82
N VAL A 117 6.39 8.44 -11.62
CA VAL A 117 5.89 8.78 -12.97
C VAL A 117 4.81 9.85 -12.89
N ASN A 118 3.87 9.74 -11.93
CA ASN A 118 2.83 10.74 -11.72
C ASN A 118 3.37 12.13 -11.33
N ALA A 119 4.59 12.20 -10.77
CA ALA A 119 5.25 13.44 -10.37
C ALA A 119 6.23 14.00 -11.42
N MET A 120 6.45 13.30 -12.55
CA MET A 120 7.34 13.79 -13.60
C MET A 120 6.77 15.02 -14.31
N VAL A 121 7.60 16.05 -14.50
CA VAL A 121 7.18 17.34 -15.10
C VAL A 121 6.72 17.23 -16.55
N ASP A 122 7.20 16.23 -17.29
CA ASP A 122 6.88 16.03 -18.71
C ASP A 122 5.55 15.29 -18.93
N ILE A 123 4.93 14.79 -17.85
CA ILE A 123 3.68 14.05 -17.90
C ILE A 123 2.50 15.03 -17.91
N LYS A 124 1.84 15.13 -19.08
CA LYS A 124 0.74 16.10 -19.32
C LYS A 124 -0.59 15.73 -18.66
N LYS A 125 -0.78 14.46 -18.30
CA LYS A 125 -1.98 13.94 -17.63
C LYS A 125 -1.55 13.07 -16.45
N PRO A 126 -2.24 13.12 -15.31
CA PRO A 126 -1.90 12.26 -14.18
C PRO A 126 -1.81 10.79 -14.61
N PHE A 127 -0.74 10.11 -14.20
CA PHE A 127 -0.57 8.67 -14.44
C PHE A 127 -1.51 7.85 -13.55
N ILE A 128 -1.82 8.35 -12.35
CA ILE A 128 -2.71 7.66 -11.41
C ILE A 128 -4.16 7.96 -11.79
N GLU A 129 -4.85 6.92 -12.23
CA GLU A 129 -6.30 6.89 -12.39
C GLU A 129 -6.92 6.39 -11.07
N TRP A 130 -7.95 7.08 -10.59
CA TRP A 130 -8.61 6.74 -9.32
C TRP A 130 -9.76 5.75 -9.54
N GLU A 131 -9.43 4.66 -10.23
CA GLU A 131 -10.36 3.60 -10.62
C GLU A 131 -9.81 2.26 -10.10
N TRP A 132 -10.71 1.39 -9.62
CA TRP A 132 -10.30 0.09 -9.11
C TRP A 132 -9.98 -0.87 -10.26
N HIS A 133 -8.83 -1.55 -10.19
CA HIS A 133 -8.35 -2.52 -11.17
C HIS A 133 -7.92 -3.82 -10.51
#